data_AF-A0A094P8K7-F1
#
_entry.id   AF-A0A094P8K7-F1
#
_cell.length_a   1.000
_cell.length_b   1.000
_cell.length_c   1.000
_cell.angle_alpha   90.00
_cell.angle_beta   90.00
_cell.angle_gamma   90.00
#
_symmetry.space_group_name_H-M   'P 1'
#
loop_
_entity.id
_entity.type
_entity.pdbx_description
1 polymer ?
#
loop_
_entity_poly.entity_id
_entity_poly.type
_entity_poly.pdbx_seq_one_letter_code
_entity_poly.pdbx_strand_id
1 'polypeptide(L)'
;MTNERPLSALPSPLARIIAFVSVLLGGLAGALIGYTLVDIQYDGTNTTPLGLGLLIGAIITAGGTAIIAVLVLRATGEWRDLSDSRSS
;
A
#
# COMPACT_ATOMS: atom_id res chain seq x y z
N MET A 1 -8.46 21.17 -36.98
CA MET A 1 -8.13 21.35 -35.55
C MET A 1 -8.06 19.97 -34.93
N THR A 2 -6.87 19.38 -34.88
CA THR A 2 -6.65 18.09 -34.18
C THR A 2 -6.84 18.37 -32.70
N ASN A 3 -7.94 17.87 -32.15
CA ASN A 3 -8.24 17.99 -30.73
C ASN A 3 -7.36 16.98 -30.00
N GLU A 4 -6.12 17.37 -29.73
CA GLU A 4 -5.18 16.66 -28.86
C GLU A 4 -5.78 16.70 -27.46
N ARG A 5 -6.71 15.78 -27.16
CA ARG A 5 -7.11 15.53 -25.77
C ARG A 5 -5.83 15.09 -25.06
N PRO A 6 -5.27 15.85 -24.11
CA PRO A 6 -4.26 15.29 -23.24
C PRO A 6 -5.02 14.24 -22.45
N LEU A 7 -4.83 12.98 -22.81
CA LEU A 7 -5.37 11.87 -22.04
C LEU A 7 -4.68 11.90 -20.68
N SER A 8 -5.29 12.64 -19.76
CA SER A 8 -5.13 12.54 -18.30
C SER A 8 -5.71 11.20 -17.81
N ALA A 9 -5.41 10.12 -18.53
CA ALA A 9 -5.89 8.76 -18.32
C ALA A 9 -5.01 7.97 -17.34
N LEU A 10 -3.83 8.49 -16.96
CA LEU A 10 -3.09 7.93 -15.84
C LEU A 10 -3.84 8.24 -14.52
N PRO A 11 -4.03 7.26 -13.60
CA PRO A 11 -4.42 7.51 -12.23
C PRO A 11 -3.66 8.72 -11.68
N SER A 12 -4.36 9.62 -10.98
CA SER A 12 -3.74 10.87 -10.52
C SER A 12 -2.42 10.54 -9.80
N PRO A 13 -1.32 11.24 -10.12
CA PRO A 13 -0.03 10.99 -9.48
C PRO A 13 -0.13 11.01 -7.94
N LEU A 14 -1.00 11.88 -7.43
CA LEU A 14 -1.35 12.00 -6.02
C LEU A 14 -1.92 10.69 -5.44
N ALA A 15 -2.86 10.04 -6.12
CA ALA A 15 -3.44 8.77 -5.64
C ALA A 15 -2.39 7.66 -5.52
N ARG A 16 -1.43 7.60 -6.46
CA ARG A 16 -0.33 6.63 -6.40
C ARG A 16 0.62 6.90 -5.23
N ILE A 17 0.92 8.17 -4.97
CA ILE A 17 1.77 8.58 -3.85
C ILE A 17 1.09 8.21 -2.53
N ILE A 18 -0.20 8.50 -2.36
CA ILE A 18 -0.95 8.13 -1.15
C ILE A 18 -0.94 6.61 -0.98
N ALA A 19 -1.24 5.84 -2.03
CA ALA A 19 -1.22 4.39 -1.97
C ALA A 19 0.13 3.85 -1.50
N PHE A 20 1.22 4.36 -2.08
CA PHE A 20 2.57 3.98 -1.69
C PHE A 20 2.90 4.34 -0.24
N VAL A 21 2.58 5.57 0.19
CA VAL A 21 2.78 6.02 1.57
C VAL A 21 2.00 5.16 2.55
N SER A 22 0.75 4.80 2.24
CA SER A 22 -0.05 3.92 3.08
C SER A 22 0.60 2.54 3.25
N VAL A 23 1.16 1.96 2.17
CA VAL A 23 1.88 0.68 2.23
C VAL A 23 3.12 0.78 3.12
N LEU A 24 3.89 1.87 3.00
CA LEU A 24 5.05 2.11 3.86
C LEU A 24 4.66 2.24 5.33
N LEU A 25 3.59 2.97 5.63
CA LEU A 25 3.10 3.12 7.00
C LEU A 25 2.57 1.80 7.57
N GLY A 26 1.84 1.02 6.76
CA GLY A 26 1.39 -0.32 7.14
C GLY A 26 2.55 -1.27 7.41
N GLY A 27 3.57 -1.26 6.54
CA GLY A 27 4.79 -2.04 6.72
C GLY A 27 5.57 -1.63 7.97
N LEU A 28 5.76 -0.33 8.21
CA LEU A 28 6.45 0.16 9.41
C LEU A 28 5.71 -0.25 10.70
N ALA A 29 4.38 -0.10 10.72
CA ALA A 29 3.58 -0.52 11.86
C ALA A 29 3.72 -2.04 12.12
N GLY A 30 3.64 -2.85 11.06
CA GLY A 30 3.82 -4.30 11.19
C GLY A 30 5.23 -4.70 11.62
N ALA A 31 6.25 -3.98 11.16
CA ALA A 31 7.64 -4.20 11.57
C ALA A 31 7.82 -3.99 13.07
N LEU A 32 7.29 -2.88 13.61
CA LEU A 32 7.34 -2.57 15.03
C LEU A 32 6.57 -3.60 15.86
N ILE A 33 5.35 -3.96 15.42
CA ILE A 33 4.54 -4.98 16.10
C ILE A 33 5.31 -6.31 16.11
N GLY A 34 5.79 -6.77 14.95
CA GLY A 34 6.52 -8.03 14.83
C GLY A 34 7.80 -8.07 15.67
N TYR A 35 8.53 -6.96 15.77
CA TYR A 35 9.67 -6.83 16.66
C TYR A 35 9.25 -6.98 18.12
N THR A 36 8.26 -6.21 18.58
CA THR A 36 7.80 -6.24 19.98
C THR A 36 7.24 -7.59 20.40
N LEU A 37 6.57 -8.31 19.49
CA LEU A 37 6.05 -9.65 19.77
C LEU A 37 7.18 -10.64 20.03
N VAL A 38 8.29 -10.55 19.30
CA VAL A 38 9.45 -11.42 19.53
C VAL A 38 10.22 -11.00 20.77
N ASP A 39 10.36 -9.69 21.00
CA ASP A 39 11.02 -9.12 22.18
C ASP A 39 10.36 -9.60 23.48
N ILE A 40 9.03 -9.62 23.55
CA ILE A 40 8.29 -10.12 24.71
C ILE A 40 8.45 -11.64 24.91
N GLN A 41 8.73 -12.38 23.84
CA GLN A 41 8.86 -13.85 23.90
C GLN A 41 10.28 -14.31 24.20
N TYR A 42 11.28 -13.43 24.15
CA TYR A 42 12.68 -13.82 24.15
C TYR A 42 13.58 -12.84 24.92
N ASP A 43 14.02 -13.23 26.13
CA ASP A 43 14.92 -12.42 26.98
C ASP A 43 16.41 -12.45 26.53
N GLY A 44 16.74 -13.15 25.45
CA GLY A 44 18.14 -13.36 25.01
C GLY A 44 18.64 -12.30 24.01
N THR A 45 19.96 -12.06 23.99
CA THR A 45 20.62 -11.09 23.08
C THR A 45 20.68 -11.52 21.60
N ASN A 46 19.99 -12.59 21.21
CA ASN A 46 20.00 -13.06 19.83
C ASN A 46 19.20 -12.09 18.96
N THR A 47 19.88 -11.44 18.02
CA THR A 47 19.27 -10.48 17.10
C THR A 47 18.51 -11.12 15.95
N THR A 48 18.77 -12.40 15.66
CA THR A 48 18.16 -13.12 14.54
C THR A 48 16.63 -13.27 14.67
N PRO A 49 16.07 -13.72 15.81
CA PRO A 49 14.62 -13.82 15.98
C PRO A 49 13.94 -12.44 15.90
N LEU A 50 14.53 -11.43 16.53
CA LEU A 50 14.03 -10.05 16.50
C LEU A 50 13.95 -9.51 15.07
N GLY A 51 15.01 -9.75 14.27
CA GLY A 51 15.04 -9.37 12.86
C GLY A 51 14.00 -10.11 12.01
N LEU A 52 13.76 -11.39 12.29
CA LEU A 52 12.71 -12.17 11.60
C LEU A 52 11.31 -11.67 11.97
N GLY A 53 11.03 -11.41 13.25
CA GLY A 53 9.76 -10.83 13.68
C GLY A 53 9.47 -9.51 13.00
N LEU A 54 10.47 -8.63 12.96
CA LEU A 54 10.40 -7.35 12.24
C LEU A 54 10.09 -7.57 10.74
N LEU A 55 10.85 -8.43 10.06
CA LEU A 55 10.69 -8.65 8.62
C LEU A 55 9.34 -9.26 8.26
N ILE A 56 8.92 -10.31 8.97
CA ILE A 56 7.65 -11.01 8.72
C ILE A 56 6.48 -10.07 9.01
N GLY A 57 6.52 -9.37 10.14
CA GLY A 57 5.50 -8.39 10.51
C GLY A 57 5.35 -7.31 9.44
N ALA A 58 6.48 -6.77 8.94
CA ALA A 58 6.49 -5.77 7.88
C ALA A 58 5.88 -6.29 6.57
N ILE A 59 6.28 -7.49 6.13
CA ILE A 59 5.81 -8.07 4.85
C ILE A 59 4.31 -8.33 4.88
N ILE A 60 3.78 -8.88 5.98
CA ILE A 60 2.35 -9.23 6.07
C ILE A 60 1.49 -7.97 6.01
N THR A 61 1.79 -6.96 6.82
CA THR A 61 0.98 -5.73 6.83
C THR A 61 1.17 -4.89 5.57
N ALA A 62 2.41 -4.78 5.05
CA ALA A 62 2.66 -4.09 3.79
C ALA A 62 1.93 -4.78 2.63
N GLY A 63 2.00 -6.12 2.56
CA GLY A 63 1.31 -6.91 1.55
C GLY A 63 -0.20 -6.73 1.60
N GLY A 64 -0.80 -6.84 2.79
CA GLY A 64 -2.24 -6.59 2.99
C GLY A 64 -2.65 -5.16 2.59
N THR A 65 -1.88 -4.17 3.00
CA THR A 65 -2.14 -2.76 2.66
C THR A 65 -1.99 -2.51 1.17
N ALA A 66 -1.05 -3.17 0.50
CA ALA A 66 -0.85 -3.05 -0.95
C ALA A 66 -2.05 -3.60 -1.73
N ILE A 67 -2.60 -4.74 -1.30
CA ILE A 67 -3.82 -5.32 -1.88
C ILE A 67 -4.97 -4.31 -1.75
N ILE A 68 -5.21 -3.79 -0.55
CA ILE A 68 -6.28 -2.81 -0.30
C ILE A 68 -6.09 -1.57 -1.16
N ALA A 69 -4.86 -1.03 -1.23
CA ALA A 69 -4.56 0.14 -2.03
C ALA A 69 -4.86 -0.08 -3.52
N VAL A 70 -4.48 -1.24 -4.07
CA VAL A 70 -4.79 -1.62 -5.46
C VAL A 70 -6.30 -1.73 -5.67
N LEU A 71 -7.03 -2.36 -4.75
CA LEU A 71 -8.49 -2.47 -4.84
C LEU A 71 -9.18 -1.10 -4.81
N VAL A 72 -8.71 -0.18 -3.96
CA VAL A 72 -9.22 1.19 -3.92
C VAL A 72 -8.96 1.91 -5.23
N LEU A 73 -7.73 1.82 -5.76
CA LEU A 73 -7.38 2.39 -7.06
C LEU A 73 -8.23 1.80 -8.20
N ARG A 74 -8.48 0.48 -8.18
CA ARG A 74 -9.37 -0.21 -9.14
C ARG A 74 -10.78 0.36 -9.07
N ALA A 75 -11.38 0.40 -7.88
CA ALA A 75 -12.71 0.92 -7.68
C ALA A 75 -12.82 2.36 -8.19
N THR A 76 -11.88 3.25 -7.83
CA THR A 76 -11.87 4.62 -8.34
C THR A 76 -11.70 4.73 -9.86
N GLY A 77 -11.00 3.77 -10.47
CA GLY A 77 -10.89 3.67 -11.93
C GLY A 77 -12.20 3.29 -12.59
N GLU A 78 -12.90 2.28 -12.07
CA GLU A 78 -14.19 1.80 -12.58
C GLU A 78 -15.27 2.90 -12.53
N TRP A 79 -15.34 3.66 -11.43
CA TRP A 79 -16.27 4.79 -11.32
C TRP A 79 -16.00 5.89 -12.36
N ARG A 80 -14.73 6.12 -12.70
CA ARG A 80 -14.34 7.16 -13.65
C ARG A 80 -14.69 6.78 -15.09
N ASP A 81 -14.52 5.50 -15.44
CA ASP A 81 -14.89 4.96 -16.75
C ASP A 81 -16.40 5.10 -17.02
N LEU A 82 -17.23 4.73 -16.03
CA LEU A 82 -18.70 4.89 -16.10
C LEU A 82 -19.15 6.35 -16.19
N SER A 83 -18.39 7.28 -15.60
CA SER A 83 -18.73 8.71 -15.63
C SER A 83 -18.45 9.33 -16.99
N ASP A 84 -17.38 8.90 -17.67
CA ASP A 84 -17.01 9.37 -19.00
C ASP A 84 -18.02 8.88 -20.05
N SER A 85 -18.44 7.62 -19.97
CA SER A 85 -19.40 7.01 -20.92
C SER A 85 -20.82 7.61 -20.87
N ARG A 86 -21.23 8.20 -19.73
CA ARG A 86 -22.56 8.82 -19.58
C ARG A 86 -22.62 10.25 -20.16
N SER A 87 -21.46 10.86 -20.41
CA SER A 87 -21.36 12.24 -20.88
C SER A 87 -21.36 12.38 -22.42
N SER A 88 -21.36 11.26 -23.15
CA SER A 88 -21.51 11.18 -24.62
C SER A 88 -22.91 10.73 -25.03
#